data_AF-A0A081BQL3-F1
#
_entry.id   AF-A0A081BQL3-F1
#
_cell.length_a   1.000
_cell.length_b   1.000
_cell.length_c   1.000
_cell.angle_alpha   90.00
_cell.angle_beta   90.00
_cell.angle_gamma   90.00
#
_symmetry.space_group_name_H-M   'P 1'
#
loop_
_entity.id
_entity.type
_entity.pdbx_description
1 polymer ?
#
loop_
_entity_poly.entity_id
_entity_poly.type
_entity_poly.pdbx_seq_one_letter_code
_entity_poly.pdbx_strand_id
1 'polypeptide(L)' 'MKKQQTHKQFKVAAARFDLQDGEHIYPDTIIGEDWETGEPIEAGCTGRVQRIEFSGGDHAFTVTIAIESEDD' A
#
# COMPACT_ATOMS: atom_id res chain seq x y z
N MET A 1 -3.12 20.60 18.11
CA MET A 1 -3.93 20.11 16.98
C MET A 1 -3.35 18.77 16.55
N LYS A 2 -4.12 17.67 16.57
CA LYS A 2 -3.63 16.38 16.08
C LYS A 2 -3.72 16.44 14.55
N LYS A 3 -2.59 16.43 13.83
CA LYS A 3 -2.61 16.25 12.37
C LYS A 3 -3.28 14.89 12.13
N GLN A 4 -4.40 14.88 11.42
CA GLN A 4 -5.08 13.65 11.04
C GLN A 4 -4.24 13.03 9.92
N GLN A 5 -3.50 11.97 10.24
CA GLN A 5 -2.66 11.30 9.27
C GLN A 5 -3.58 10.60 8.25
N THR A 6 -3.42 10.91 6.97
CA THR A 6 -4.21 10.29 5.91
C THR A 6 -3.58 8.95 5.56
N HIS A 7 -4.39 7.90 5.43
CA HIS A 7 -3.92 6.56 5.09
C HIS A 7 -4.60 6.09 3.81
N LYS A 8 -3.85 5.35 2.99
CA LYS A 8 -4.38 4.63 1.83
C LYS A 8 -4.16 3.14 2.02
N GLN A 9 -5.19 2.34 1.71
CA GLN A 9 -5.15 0.89 1.86
C GLN A 9 -5.30 0.22 0.50
N PHE A 10 -4.52 -0.83 0.30
CA PHE A 10 -4.51 -1.63 -0.93
C PHE A 10 -4.68 -3.10 -0.56
N LYS A 11 -5.53 -3.81 -1.29
CA LYS A 11 -5.64 -5.27 -1.21
C LYS A 11 -4.97 -5.85 -2.45
N VAL A 12 -3.89 -6.59 -2.27
CA VAL A 12 -3.07 -7.13 -3.36
C VAL A 12 -2.90 -8.64 -3.22
N ALA A 13 -2.71 -9.33 -4.34
CA ALA A 13 -2.50 -10.77 -4.35
C ALA A 13 -1.22 -11.17 -3.60
N ALA A 14 -1.26 -12.26 -2.84
CA ALA A 14 -0.10 -12.70 -2.06
C ALA A 14 1.03 -13.35 -2.87
N ALA A 15 0.81 -13.59 -4.16
CA ALA A 15 1.75 -14.30 -5.02
C ALA A 15 3.00 -13.48 -5.40
N ARG A 16 2.92 -12.14 -5.34
CA ARG A 16 3.95 -11.26 -5.91
C ARG A 16 4.06 -9.94 -5.15
N PHE A 17 4.44 -10.05 -3.89
CA PHE A 17 4.54 -8.93 -2.96
C PHE A 17 5.99 -8.74 -2.50
N ASP A 18 6.60 -7.60 -2.81
CA ASP A 18 8.01 -7.29 -2.50
C ASP A 18 8.18 -6.16 -1.48
N LEU A 19 7.09 -5.47 -1.10
CA LEU A 19 7.19 -4.33 -0.19
C LEU A 19 7.48 -4.74 1.24
N GLN A 20 8.15 -3.85 1.97
CA GLN A 20 8.50 -4.03 3.38
C GLN A 20 7.90 -2.96 4.28
N ASP A 21 7.72 -3.31 5.56
CA ASP A 21 7.29 -2.34 6.57
C ASP A 21 8.33 -1.21 6.69
N GLY A 22 7.85 0.04 6.73
CA GLY A 22 8.70 1.22 6.78
C GLY A 22 9.34 1.61 5.45
N GLU A 23 9.01 0.94 4.34
CA GLU A 23 9.47 1.31 3.00
C GLU A 23 8.84 2.62 2.54
N HIS A 24 9.64 3.44 1.83
CA HIS A 24 9.17 4.68 1.22
C HIS A 24 8.55 4.36 -0.13
N ILE A 25 7.34 4.85 -0.34
CA ILE A 25 6.52 4.66 -1.52
C ILE A 25 6.42 5.98 -2.28
N TYR A 26 6.63 5.89 -3.59
CA TYR A 26 6.43 6.99 -4.54
C TYR A 26 5.15 6.75 -5.36
N PRO A 27 4.59 7.77 -6.03
CA PRO A 27 3.36 7.64 -6.79
C PRO A 27 3.37 6.54 -7.86
N ASP A 28 4.50 6.32 -8.51
CA ASP A 28 4.74 5.29 -9.53
C ASP A 28 5.15 3.92 -8.95
N THR A 29 5.27 3.80 -7.63
CA THR A 29 5.65 2.53 -6.99
C THR A 29 4.51 1.51 -7.12
N ILE A 30 4.86 0.33 -7.62
CA ILE A 30 3.95 -0.81 -7.73
C ILE A 30 3.77 -1.44 -6.34
N ILE A 31 2.54 -1.40 -5.82
CA ILE A 31 2.19 -1.94 -4.50
C ILE A 31 1.97 -3.45 -4.55
N GLY A 32 1.53 -3.95 -5.69
CA GLY A 32 1.28 -5.37 -5.94
C GLY A 32 0.35 -5.55 -7.13
N GLU A 33 -0.20 -6.75 -7.28
CA GLU A 33 -1.19 -7.07 -8.32
C GLU A 33 -2.60 -7.07 -7.72
N ASP A 34 -3.56 -6.53 -8.47
CA ASP A 34 -4.98 -6.60 -8.13
C ASP A 34 -5.44 -8.05 -8.05
N TRP A 35 -6.18 -8.38 -6.99
CA TRP A 35 -6.57 -9.76 -6.74
C TRP A 35 -7.67 -10.25 -7.69
N GLU A 36 -8.43 -9.35 -8.33
CA GLU A 36 -9.52 -9.67 -9.27
C GLU A 36 -9.03 -9.68 -10.71
N THR A 37 -8.24 -8.67 -11.11
CA THR A 37 -7.81 -8.50 -12.51
C THR A 37 -6.40 -9.01 -12.78
N GLY A 38 -5.55 -9.13 -11.75
CA GLY A 38 -4.13 -9.45 -11.90
C GLY A 38 -3.29 -8.30 -12.46
N GLU A 39 -3.85 -7.10 -12.57
CA GLU A 39 -3.12 -5.94 -13.07
C GLU A 39 -2.28 -5.29 -11.95
N PRO A 40 -1.10 -4.72 -12.27
CA PRO A 40 -0.29 -4.04 -11.26
C PRO A 40 -1.01 -2.79 -10.74
N ILE A 41 -1.00 -2.60 -9.43
CA ILE A 41 -1.57 -1.44 -8.74
C ILE A 41 -0.44 -0.49 -8.35
N GLU A 42 -0.47 0.72 -8.92
CA GLU A 42 0.40 1.83 -8.53
C GLU A 42 -0.11 2.52 -7.24
N ALA A 43 0.81 3.03 -6.44
CA ALA A 43 0.47 3.72 -5.20
C ALA A 43 -0.36 4.98 -5.43
N GLY A 44 0.00 5.78 -6.44
CA GLY A 44 -0.59 7.08 -6.73
C GLY A 44 -0.49 8.07 -5.57
N CYS A 45 0.42 7.86 -4.62
CA CYS A 45 0.71 8.74 -3.50
C CYS A 45 2.15 8.57 -3.02
N THR A 46 2.71 9.65 -2.49
CA THR A 46 3.97 9.62 -1.73
C THR A 46 3.66 9.29 -0.27
N GLY A 47 4.41 8.37 0.31
CA GLY A 47 4.22 8.03 1.71
C GLY A 47 5.04 6.84 2.17
N ARG A 48 4.67 6.27 3.31
CA ARG A 48 5.43 5.18 3.93
C ARG A 48 4.55 3.99 4.25
N VAL A 49 5.04 2.79 3.95
CA VAL A 49 4.37 1.56 4.37
C VAL A 49 4.35 1.53 5.88
N GLN A 50 3.16 1.59 6.45
CA GLN A 50 2.94 1.55 7.89
C GLN A 50 2.63 0.14 8.38
N ARG A 51 2.01 -0.67 7.50
CA ARG A 51 1.58 -2.01 7.86
C ARG A 51 1.33 -2.87 6.63
N ILE A 52 1.69 -4.14 6.75
CA ILE A 52 1.34 -5.20 5.79
C ILE A 52 0.69 -6.34 6.60
N GLU A 53 -0.52 -6.72 6.24
CA GLU A 53 -1.29 -7.77 6.93
C GLU A 53 -1.72 -8.85 5.93
N PHE A 54 -1.42 -10.11 6.23
CA PHE A 54 -1.85 -11.24 5.40
C PHE A 54 -3.24 -11.73 5.83
N SER A 55 -4.19 -11.77 4.89
CA SER A 55 -5.48 -12.43 5.09
C SER A 55 -5.43 -13.84 4.50
N GLY A 56 -5.34 -14.84 5.39
CA GLY A 56 -5.36 -16.26 4.98
C GLY A 56 -6.71 -16.72 4.41
N GLY A 57 -7.81 -16.00 4.66
CA GLY A 57 -9.10 -16.31 4.05
C GLY A 57 -9.21 -15.86 2.60
N ASP A 58 -8.55 -14.75 2.24
CA ASP A 58 -8.58 -14.15 0.91
C ASP A 58 -7.33 -14.47 0.07
N HIS A 59 -6.31 -15.10 0.66
CA HIS A 59 -4.98 -15.27 0.06
C HIS A 59 -4.40 -13.95 -0.48
N ALA A 60 -4.59 -12.86 0.26
CA ALA A 60 -4.22 -11.51 -0.13
C ALA A 60 -3.47 -10.78 0.99
N PHE A 61 -2.65 -9.79 0.62
CA PHE A 61 -2.07 -8.82 1.54
C PHE A 61 -2.89 -7.53 1.55
N THR A 62 -3.08 -6.98 2.73
CA THR A 62 -3.58 -5.62 2.94
C THR A 62 -2.40 -4.74 3.29
N VAL A 63 -2.09 -3.77 2.44
CA VAL A 63 -1.02 -2.78 2.64
C VAL A 63 -1.63 -1.47 3.08
N THR A 64 -1.15 -0.92 4.19
CA THR A 64 -1.54 0.41 4.67
C THR A 64 -0.37 1.37 4.51
N ILE A 65 -0.58 2.42 3.73
CA ILE A 65 0.39 3.48 3.47
C ILE A 65 -0.05 4.72 4.22
N ALA A 66 0.83 5.25 5.06
CA ALA A 66 0.68 6.58 5.62
C ALA A 66 1.10 7.60 4.58
N ILE A 67 0.14 8.38 4.08
CA ILE A 67 0.39 9.41 3.07
C ILE A 67 1.16 10.54 3.74
N GLU A 68 2.29 10.91 3.15
CA GLU A 68 2.99 12.13 3.50
C GLU A 68 2.24 13.27 2.83
N SER A 69 1.70 14.21 3.61
CA SER A 69 1.07 15.39 3.02
C SER A 69 2.12 16.14 2.21
N GLU A 70 1.90 16.25 0.90
CA GLU A 70 2.47 17.33 0.10
C GLU A 70 1.79 18.62 0.61
N ASP A 71 2.38 19.22 1.64
CA ASP A 71 2.15 20.63 1.99
C ASP A 71 2.67 21.45 0.79
N ASP A 72 1.78 21.82 -0.14
CA ASP A 72 1.97 22.89 -1.14
C ASP A 72 1.77 24.27 -0.48
#